data_AF-A0A965L9S5-F1
#
_entry.id   AF-A0A965L9S5-F1
#
_cell.length_a   1.000
_cell.length_b   1.000
_cell.length_c   1.000
_cell.angle_alpha   90.00
_cell.angle_beta   90.00
_cell.angle_gamma   90.00
#
_symmetry.space_group_name_H-M   'P 1'
#
loop_
_entity.id
_entity.type
_entity.pdbx_description
1 polymer ?
#
loop_
_entity_poly.entity_id
_entity_poly.type
_entity_poly.pdbx_seq_one_letter_code
_entity_poly.pdbx_strand_id
1 'polypeptide(L)' 'MALTLIDIAGVGGVLLILIAYAGATAGKLDPKQWPALTLNLFGALLILWSLSVDFNLSAALMEGAWA' A
#
# COMPACT_ATOMS: atom_id res chain seq x y z
N MET A 1 -17.14 15.95 4.72
CA MET A 1 -15.72 15.87 5.12
C MET A 1 -14.87 16.11 3.88
N ALA A 2 -13.93 17.03 3.93
CA ALA A 2 -13.03 17.30 2.80
C ALA A 2 -11.90 16.25 2.78
N LEU A 3 -11.45 15.86 1.59
CA LEU A 3 -10.33 14.93 1.42
C LEU A 3 -9.03 15.60 1.88
N THR A 4 -8.33 15.01 2.84
CA THR A 4 -7.05 15.52 3.33
C THR A 4 -5.88 14.98 2.50
N LEU A 5 -4.72 15.62 2.60
CA LEU A 5 -3.50 15.12 1.95
C LEU A 5 -3.11 13.72 2.46
N ILE A 6 -3.46 13.42 3.71
CA ILE A 6 -3.18 12.14 4.37
C ILE A 6 -4.11 11.05 3.83
N ASP A 7 -5.38 11.38 3.58
CA ASP A 7 -6.31 10.47 2.89
C ASP A 7 -5.82 10.15 1.47
N ILE A 8 -5.35 11.16 0.73
CA ILE A 8 -4.79 11.00 -0.61
C ILE A 8 -3.55 10.09 -0.57
N ALA A 9 -2.67 10.28 0.42
CA ALA A 9 -1.49 9.43 0.61
C ALA A 9 -1.91 7.96 0.85
N GLY A 10 -2.85 7.71 1.77
CA GLY A 10 -3.37 6.37 2.04
C GLY A 10 -3.98 5.72 0.80
N VAL A 11 -4.83 6.45 0.05
CA VAL A 11 -5.41 5.96 -1.21
C VAL A 11 -4.34 5.68 -2.27
N GLY A 12 -3.33 6.56 -2.37
CA GLY A 12 -2.17 6.34 -3.23
C GLY A 12 -1.41 5.06 -2.87
N GLY A 13 -1.23 4.80 -1.57
CA GLY A 13 -0.61 3.57 -1.09
C GLY A 13 -1.38 2.32 -1.50
N VAL A 14 -2.71 2.33 -1.36
CA VAL A 14 -3.59 1.25 -1.83
C VAL A 14 -3.44 1.03 -3.34
N LEU A 15 -3.39 2.10 -4.13
CA LEU A 15 -3.21 1.98 -5.59
C LEU A 15 -1.87 1.33 -5.96
N LEU A 16 -0.77 1.63 -5.25
CA LEU A 16 0.52 1.00 -5.50
C LEU A 16 0.48 -0.51 -5.26
N ILE A 17 -0.11 -0.95 -4.15
CA ILE A 17 -0.28 -2.37 -3.82
C ILE A 17 -1.16 -3.06 -4.87
N LEU A 18 -2.26 -2.42 -5.30
CA LEU A 18 -3.12 -2.97 -6.33
C LEU A 18 -2.42 -3.08 -7.70
N ILE A 19 -1.55 -2.12 -8.05
CA ILE A 19 -0.74 -2.19 -9.27
C ILE A 19 0.26 -3.36 -9.18
N ALA A 20 0.92 -3.55 -8.03
CA ALA A 20 1.82 -4.68 -7.81
C ALA A 20 1.07 -6.01 -7.94
N TYR A 21 -0.08 -6.14 -7.28
CA TYR A 21 -0.93 -7.33 -7.33
C TYR A 21 -1.48 -7.61 -8.72
N ALA A 22 -2.00 -6.59 -9.42
CA ALA A 22 -2.50 -6.71 -10.78
C ALA A 22 -1.37 -7.11 -11.75
N GLY A 23 -0.17 -6.55 -11.57
CA GLY A 23 1.01 -6.91 -12.34
C GLY A 23 1.42 -8.37 -12.11
N ALA A 24 1.42 -8.82 -10.86
CA ALA A 24 1.77 -10.18 -10.48
C ALA A 24 0.77 -11.20 -11.05
N THR A 25 -0.53 -10.93 -10.89
CA THR A 25 -1.60 -11.80 -11.41
C THR A 25 -1.66 -11.82 -12.94
N ALA A 26 -1.30 -10.72 -13.61
CA ALA A 26 -1.19 -10.67 -15.07
C ALA A 26 0.12 -11.30 -15.61
N GLY A 27 1.01 -11.80 -14.75
CA GLY A 27 2.32 -12.34 -15.15
C GLY A 27 3.30 -11.29 -15.68
N LYS A 28 3.05 -10.00 -15.43
CA LYS A 28 3.89 -8.87 -15.88
C LYS A 28 4.92 -8.43 -14.85
N LEU A 29 4.69 -8.76 -13.59
CA LEU A 29 5.58 -8.48 -12.46
C LEU A 29 5.83 -9.79 -11.71
N ASP A 30 7.09 -10.05 -11.36
CA ASP A 30 7.39 -11.13 -10.42
C ASP A 30 7.25 -10.58 -8.99
N PRO A 31 6.34 -11.12 -8.16
CA PRO A 31 6.10 -10.65 -6.80
C PRO A 31 7.33 -10.78 -5.88
N LYS A 32 8.34 -11.57 -6.27
CA LYS A 32 9.58 -11.75 -5.51
C LYS A 32 10.70 -10.81 -5.97
N GLN A 33 10.51 -10.09 -7.06
CA GLN A 33 11.52 -9.18 -7.60
C GLN A 33 11.33 -7.77 -7.07
N TRP A 34 12.43 -7.01 -7.11
CA TRP A 34 12.51 -5.65 -6.57
C TRP A 34 11.37 -4.72 -7.02
N PRO A 35 10.83 -4.75 -8.26
CA PRO A 35 9.80 -3.78 -8.63
C PRO A 35 8.50 -4.00 -7.85
N ALA A 36 8.05 -5.25 -7.73
CA ALA A 36 6.84 -5.58 -6.96
C ALA A 36 7.04 -5.32 -5.47
N LEU A 37 8.22 -5.66 -4.92
CA LEU A 37 8.55 -5.41 -3.52
C LEU A 37 8.59 -3.90 -3.21
N THR A 38 9.15 -3.08 -4.08
CA THR A 38 9.17 -1.62 -3.86
C THR A 38 7.77 -1.02 -3.89
N LEU A 39 6.90 -1.45 -4.81
CA LEU A 39 5.51 -0.99 -4.85
C LEU A 39 4.75 -1.36 -3.57
N ASN A 40 4.91 -2.59 -3.08
CA ASN A 40 4.30 -3.00 -1.81
C ASN A 40 4.85 -2.21 -0.63
N LEU A 41 6.18 -2.05 -0.52
CA LEU A 41 6.80 -1.31 0.58
C LEU A 41 6.36 0.16 0.62
N PHE A 42 6.44 0.87 -0.52
CA PHE A 42 5.98 2.26 -0.59
C PHE A 42 4.47 2.36 -0.37
N GLY A 43 3.70 1.41 -0.89
CA GLY A 43 2.27 1.32 -0.66
C GLY A 43 1.91 1.22 0.82
N ALA A 44 2.52 0.26 1.52
CA ALA A 44 2.33 0.02 2.94
C ALA A 44 2.77 1.23 3.79
N LEU A 45 3.91 1.86 3.47
CA LEU A 45 4.39 3.05 4.20
C LEU A 45 3.40 4.23 4.10
N LEU A 46 2.79 4.44 2.92
CA LEU A 46 1.79 5.48 2.74
C LEU A 46 0.49 5.18 3.50
N ILE A 47 0.06 3.92 3.52
CA ILE A 47 -1.12 3.49 4.30
C ILE A 47 -0.83 3.64 5.79
N LEU A 48 0.31 3.18 6.28
CA LEU A 48 0.72 3.33 7.69
C LEU A 48 0.85 4.79 8.11
N TRP A 49 1.35 5.67 7.23
CA TRP A 49 1.30 7.11 7.46
C TRP A 49 -0.16 7.56 7.65
N SER A 50 -1.06 7.17 6.75
CA SER A 50 -2.48 7.55 6.87
C SER A 50 -3.11 7.08 8.19
N LEU A 51 -2.82 5.84 8.58
CA LEU A 51 -3.28 5.24 9.83
C LEU A 51 -2.70 5.90 11.10
N SER A 52 -1.65 6.73 10.99
CA SER A 52 -1.16 7.49 12.14
C SER A 52 -2.12 8.59 12.60
N VAL A 53 -3.07 8.99 11.75
CA VAL A 53 -4.09 10.01 12.06
C VAL A 53 -5.44 9.37 12.41
N ASP A 54 -5.88 8.39 11.63
CA ASP A 54 -7.10 7.62 11.89
C ASP A 54 -6.74 6.13 11.99
N PHE A 55 -6.48 5.69 13.23
CA PHE A 55 -5.85 4.40 13.46
C PHE A 55 -6.82 3.24 13.27
N ASN A 56 -6.40 2.28 12.44
CA ASN A 56 -7.07 1.01 12.25
C ASN A 56 -6.09 -0.14 12.48
N LEU A 57 -6.28 -0.88 13.58
CA LEU A 57 -5.38 -1.96 13.96
C LEU A 57 -5.30 -3.07 12.89
N SER A 58 -6.45 -3.43 12.30
CA SER A 58 -6.51 -4.49 11.29
C SER A 58 -5.71 -4.10 10.05
N ALA A 59 -5.88 -2.87 9.56
CA ALA A 59 -5.11 -2.37 8.42
C ALA A 59 -3.61 -2.25 8.76
N ALA A 60 -3.26 -1.76 9.95
CA ALA A 60 -1.85 -1.64 10.35
C ALA A 60 -1.14 -3.00 10.42
N LEU A 61 -1.79 -4.02 10.99
CA LEU A 61 -1.26 -5.39 11.03
C LEU A 61 -1.15 -6.00 9.64
N MET A 62 -2.16 -5.76 8.80
CA MET A 62 -2.22 -6.24 7.43
C MET A 62 -1.02 -5.68 6.63
N GLU A 63 -0.84 -4.37 6.61
CA GLU A 63 0.28 -3.73 5.90
C GLU A 63 1.64 -4.14 6.50
N GLY A 64 1.76 -4.22 7.83
CA GLY A 64 3.01 -4.60 8.48
C GLY A 64 3.42 -6.07 8.28
N ALA A 65 2.47 -6.97 7.97
CA ALA A 65 2.75 -8.39 7.83
C ALA A 65 3.31 -8.79 6.46
N TRP A 66 3.14 -7.95 5.43
CA TRP A 66 3.51 -8.30 4.06
C TRP A 66 4.26 -7.22 3.28
N ALA A 67 4.47 -6.04 3.87
CA ALA A 67 5.29 -4.98 3.29
C ALA A 67 6.73 -5.45 3.03
#